data_AF-A0A3E0I8P1-F1
#
_entry.id   AF-A0A3E0I8P1-F1
#
_cell.length_a   1.000
_cell.length_b   1.000
_cell.length_c   1.000
_cell.angle_alpha   90.00
_cell.angle_beta   90.00
_cell.angle_gamma   90.00
#
_symmetry.space_group_name_H-M   'P 1'
#
loop_
_entity.id
_entity.type
_entity.pdbx_description
1 polymer ?
#
loop_
_entity_poly.entity_id
_entity_poly.type
_entity_poly.pdbx_seq_one_letter_code
_entity_poly.pdbx_strand_id
1 'polypeptide(L)'
;MVRTTGWLQIGRLPISSGVWPALACSLLALPFNVPWLPFPFAAAGFAVWKLWILYVQPSSRAVNLDSTAVSALAPGEWFRPYGSIGPAAEVAATRLEPDGWLHIALTGGRELTLAPEYRVRRVRLRS
;
A
#
# COMPACT_ATOMS: atom_id res chain seq x y z
N MET A 1 1.10 10.28 7.51
CA MET A 1 1.02 8.87 7.04
C MET A 1 1.00 7.95 8.26
N VAL A 2 0.00 7.09 8.41
CA VAL A 2 -0.08 6.15 9.54
C VAL A 2 0.46 4.80 9.09
N ARG A 3 1.35 4.22 9.89
CA ARG A 3 1.92 2.89 9.66
C ARG A 3 0.77 1.88 9.63
N THR A 4 0.46 1.34 8.46
CA THR A 4 -0.51 0.24 8.32
C THR A 4 0.24 -1.09 8.27
N THR A 5 -0.42 -2.15 8.72
CA THR A 5 0.14 -3.51 8.76
C THR A 5 0.74 -3.89 7.42
N GLY A 6 1.94 -4.46 7.45
CA GLY A 6 2.59 -4.97 6.26
C GLY A 6 3.43 -3.95 5.49
N TRP A 7 3.72 -2.77 6.06
CA TRP A 7 4.58 -1.78 5.42
C TRP A 7 5.66 -1.26 6.37
N LEU A 8 6.89 -1.18 5.85
CA LEU A 8 8.02 -0.50 6.45
C LEU A 8 8.16 0.87 5.77
N GLN A 9 8.37 1.92 6.56
CA GLN A 9 8.63 3.25 6.02
C GLN A 9 10.10 3.59 6.24
N ILE A 10 10.85 3.73 5.15
CA ILE A 10 12.24 4.22 5.17
C ILE A 10 12.22 5.65 4.61
N GLY A 11 12.32 6.64 5.50
CA GLY A 11 12.14 8.04 5.12
C GLY A 11 10.75 8.32 4.54
N ARG A 12 10.69 8.69 3.26
CA ARG A 12 9.43 8.96 2.51
C ARG A 12 8.95 7.75 1.68
N LEU A 13 9.72 6.66 1.64
CA LEU A 13 9.44 5.48 0.82
C LEU A 13 8.71 4.39 1.64
N PRO A 14 7.45 4.07 1.31
CA PRO A 14 6.77 2.91 1.85
C PRO A 14 7.20 1.66 1.07
N ILE A 15 7.73 0.68 1.79
CA ILE A 15 8.13 -0.62 1.27
C ILE A 15 7.23 -1.69 1.89
N SER A 16 6.67 -2.57 1.07
CA SER A 16 5.89 -3.70 1.58
C SER A 16 6.80 -4.61 2.39
N SER A 17 6.46 -4.91 3.65
CA SER A 17 7.23 -5.86 4.45
C SER A 17 7.09 -7.29 3.95
N GLY A 18 6.16 -7.55 3.02
CA GLY A 18 6.02 -8.84 2.32
C GLY A 18 7.15 -9.13 1.33
N VAL A 19 7.96 -8.12 0.99
CA VAL A 19 9.18 -8.31 0.20
C VAL A 19 10.18 -9.20 0.94
N TRP A 20 10.30 -9.07 2.26
CA TRP A 20 11.28 -9.86 3.03
C TRP A 20 10.96 -11.36 3.07
N PRO A 21 9.72 -11.79 3.39
CA PRO A 21 9.31 -13.18 3.25
C PRO A 21 9.46 -13.71 1.82
N ALA A 22 9.11 -12.92 0.81
CA ALA A 22 9.24 -13.32 -0.59
C ALA A 22 10.71 -13.57 -0.97
N LEU A 23 11.62 -12.68 -0.58
CA LEU A 23 13.05 -12.84 -0.81
C LEU A 23 13.62 -14.02 -0.02
N ALA A 24 13.27 -14.16 1.26
CA ALA A 24 13.73 -15.26 2.09
C ALA A 24 13.33 -16.62 1.50
N CYS A 25 12.05 -16.78 1.11
CA CYS A 25 11.59 -18.01 0.46
C CYS A 25 12.24 -18.23 -0.90
N SER A 26 12.44 -17.19 -1.71
CA SER A 26 13.17 -17.27 -2.98
C SER A 26 14.60 -17.83 -2.78
N LEU A 27 15.31 -17.37 -1.74
CA LEU A 27 16.65 -17.85 -1.40
C LEU A 27 16.65 -19.32 -0.95
N LEU A 28 15.60 -19.79 -0.30
CA LEU A 28 15.45 -21.21 0.07
C LEU A 28 15.33 -22.14 -1.16
N ALA A 29 14.99 -21.61 -2.34
CA ALA A 29 14.93 -22.39 -3.58
C ALA A 29 16.29 -22.61 -4.25
N LEU A 30 17.33 -21.87 -3.86
CA LEU A 30 18.67 -21.94 -4.48
C LEU A 30 19.32 -23.34 -4.47
N PRO A 31 19.24 -24.13 -3.39
CA PRO A 31 19.89 -25.46 -3.34
C PRO A 31 19.35 -26.47 -4.36
N PHE A 32 18.16 -26.24 -4.92
CA PHE A 32 17.53 -27.18 -5.85
C PHE A 32 18.05 -27.06 -7.29
N ASN A 33 18.84 -26.03 -7.61
CA ASN A 33 19.42 -25.79 -8.94
C ASN A 33 18.40 -25.81 -10.11
N VAL A 34 17.15 -25.44 -9.83
CA VAL A 34 16.08 -25.32 -10.82
C VAL A 34 15.81 -23.83 -11.07
N PRO A 35 16.12 -23.28 -12.26
CA PRO A 35 16.10 -21.84 -12.51
C PRO A 35 14.77 -21.13 -12.26
N TRP A 36 13.65 -21.84 -12.42
CA TRP A 36 12.31 -21.26 -12.26
C TRP A 36 11.74 -21.42 -10.85
N LEU A 37 12.35 -22.25 -9.98
CA LEU A 37 11.85 -22.55 -8.63
C LEU A 37 11.86 -21.35 -7.65
N PRO A 38 12.75 -20.35 -7.77
CA PRO A 38 12.69 -19.15 -6.94
C PRO A 38 11.37 -18.37 -7.05
N PHE A 39 10.72 -18.37 -8.23
CA PHE A 39 9.46 -17.65 -8.45
C PHE A 39 8.27 -18.18 -7.63
N PRO A 40 7.91 -19.49 -7.68
CA PRO A 40 6.83 -20.02 -6.86
C PRO A 40 7.14 -19.96 -5.36
N PHE A 41 8.40 -20.10 -4.95
CA PHE A 41 8.79 -19.92 -3.54
C PHE A 41 8.59 -18.48 -3.08
N ALA A 42 8.98 -17.49 -3.89
CA ALA A 42 8.72 -16.08 -3.57
C ALA A 42 7.22 -15.80 -3.46
N ALA A 43 6.41 -16.34 -4.38
CA ALA A 43 4.96 -16.23 -4.35
C ALA A 43 4.36 -16.88 -3.09
N ALA A 44 4.85 -18.06 -2.69
CA ALA A 44 4.42 -18.74 -1.48
C ALA A 44 4.77 -17.94 -0.21
N GLY A 45 6.00 -17.42 -0.12
CA GLY A 45 6.42 -16.57 1.00
C GLY A 45 5.57 -15.31 1.13
N PHE A 46 5.28 -14.65 0.01
CA PHE A 46 4.38 -13.50 -0.02
C PHE A 46 2.94 -13.87 0.38
N ALA A 47 2.41 -15.00 -0.10
CA ALA A 47 1.07 -15.47 0.25
C ALA A 47 0.94 -15.78 1.74
N VAL A 48 1.91 -16.50 2.32
CA VAL A 48 1.95 -16.81 3.76
C VAL A 48 1.97 -15.53 4.59
N TRP A 49 2.84 -14.58 4.22
CA TRP A 49 2.89 -13.28 4.86
C TRP A 49 1.56 -12.53 4.77
N LYS A 50 0.94 -12.51 3.59
CA LYS A 50 -0.33 -11.82 3.35
C LYS A 50 -1.43 -12.43 4.22
N LEU A 51 -1.50 -13.75 4.32
CA LEU A 51 -2.45 -14.44 5.19
C LEU A 51 -2.20 -14.09 6.67
N TRP A 52 -0.94 -14.07 7.10
CA TRP A 52 -0.57 -13.71 8.47
C TRP A 52 -1.04 -12.30 8.85
N ILE A 53 -0.78 -11.31 8.00
CA ILE A 53 -1.15 -9.92 8.30
C ILE A 53 -2.66 -9.66 8.18
N LEU A 54 -3.40 -10.47 7.42
CA LEU A 54 -4.84 -10.33 7.26
C LEU A 54 -5.62 -11.04 8.38
N TYR A 55 -5.16 -12.21 8.81
CA TYR A 55 -5.95 -13.09 9.69
C TYR A 55 -5.36 -13.29 11.09
N VAL A 56 -4.03 -13.21 11.27
CA VAL A 56 -3.40 -13.54 12.55
C VAL A 56 -3.05 -12.28 13.36
N GLN A 57 -2.45 -11.28 12.71
CA GLN A 57 -2.03 -10.02 13.35
C GLN A 57 -2.46 -8.79 12.54
N PRO A 58 -3.78 -8.55 12.39
CA PRO A 58 -4.28 -7.34 11.75
C PRO A 58 -4.06 -6.13 12.69
N SER A 59 -2.86 -5.57 12.63
CA SER A 59 -2.44 -4.42 13.46
C SER A 59 -2.88 -3.05 12.89
N SER A 60 -3.72 -3.04 11.85
CA SER A 60 -4.06 -1.80 11.16
C SER A 60 -5.29 -1.16 11.80
N ARG A 61 -5.08 0.01 12.43
CA ARG A 61 -6.19 0.89 12.83
C ARG A 61 -6.99 1.40 11.62
N ALA A 62 -6.43 1.31 10.41
CA ALA A 62 -7.05 1.73 9.16
C ALA A 62 -8.06 0.69 8.62
N VAL A 63 -9.34 0.98 8.77
CA VAL A 63 -10.45 0.21 8.19
C VAL A 63 -10.74 0.69 6.78
N ASN A 64 -10.78 -0.22 5.83
CA ASN A 64 -11.15 0.09 4.45
C ASN A 64 -12.66 0.34 4.36
N LEU A 65 -13.03 1.44 3.71
CA LEU A 65 -14.40 1.78 3.34
C LEU A 65 -14.60 1.48 1.84
N ASP A 66 -15.53 2.20 1.23
CA ASP A 66 -15.88 2.12 -0.18
C ASP A 66 -14.75 2.59 -1.09
N SER A 67 -14.86 2.17 -2.35
CA SER A 67 -14.02 2.69 -3.43
C SER A 67 -14.61 3.98 -3.96
N THR A 68 -13.79 5.03 -4.06
CA THR A 68 -14.17 6.34 -4.58
C THR A 68 -13.22 6.77 -5.69
N ALA A 69 -13.70 7.64 -6.58
CA ALA A 69 -12.82 8.36 -7.50
C ALA A 69 -11.91 9.31 -6.71
N VAL A 70 -10.67 9.45 -7.18
CA VAL A 70 -9.67 10.33 -6.57
C VAL A 70 -10.12 11.79 -6.56
N SER A 71 -10.86 12.22 -7.58
CA SER A 71 -11.45 13.56 -7.67
C SER A 71 -12.44 13.89 -6.55
N ALA A 72 -13.04 12.88 -5.92
CA ALA A 72 -14.00 13.04 -4.83
C ALA A 72 -13.33 13.12 -3.45
N LEU A 73 -12.00 13.00 -3.36
CA LEU A 73 -11.28 13.12 -2.11
C LEU A 73 -11.21 14.58 -1.66
N ALA A 74 -11.53 14.83 -0.40
CA ALA A 74 -11.40 16.15 0.22
C ALA A 74 -10.16 16.22 1.14
N PRO A 75 -9.60 17.42 1.39
CA PRO A 75 -8.61 17.63 2.44
C PRO A 75 -9.09 17.11 3.81
N GLY A 76 -8.19 16.46 4.56
CA GLY A 76 -8.48 15.79 5.83
C GLY A 76 -9.00 14.35 5.70
N GLU A 77 -9.31 13.89 4.49
CA GLU A 77 -9.73 12.50 4.27
C GLU A 77 -8.54 11.54 4.20
N TRP A 78 -8.78 10.30 4.67
CA TRP A 78 -7.80 9.23 4.63
C TRP A 78 -8.11 8.24 3.50
N PHE A 79 -7.09 7.84 2.76
CA PHE A 79 -7.21 6.85 1.69
C PHE A 79 -5.95 5.97 1.57
N ARG A 80 -6.07 4.85 0.83
CA ARG A 80 -4.90 4.02 0.44
C ARG A 80 -4.51 4.27 -1.01
N PRO A 81 -3.34 4.89 -1.28
CA PRO A 81 -2.88 5.11 -2.65
C PRO A 81 -2.43 3.83 -3.37
N TYR A 82 -2.06 2.78 -2.62
CA TYR A 82 -1.50 1.53 -3.18
C TYR A 82 -2.41 0.32 -2.95
N GLY A 83 -3.71 0.46 -3.23
CA GLY A 83 -4.69 -0.60 -3.08
C GLY A 83 -5.09 -0.92 -1.63
N SER A 84 -5.83 -2.01 -1.41
CA SER A 84 -6.54 -2.29 -0.16
C SER A 84 -5.66 -2.60 1.06
N ILE A 85 -4.38 -2.88 0.86
CA ILE A 85 -3.43 -3.24 1.93
C ILE A 85 -2.34 -2.17 2.10
N GLY A 86 -2.30 -1.14 1.24
CA GLY A 86 -1.30 -0.07 1.26
C GLY A 86 -1.27 0.81 2.52
N PRO A 87 -0.25 1.66 2.70
CA PRO A 87 -0.26 2.70 3.73
C PRO A 87 -1.52 3.58 3.64
N ALA A 88 -2.03 4.03 4.79
CA ALA A 88 -3.07 5.04 4.84
C ALA A 88 -2.43 6.43 4.85
N ALA A 89 -2.81 7.25 3.89
CA ALA A 89 -2.38 8.63 3.76
C ALA A 89 -3.58 9.56 3.91
N GLU A 90 -3.34 10.68 4.58
CA GLU A 90 -4.30 11.76 4.70
C GLU A 90 -4.04 12.78 3.59
N VAL A 91 -5.11 13.29 2.98
CA VAL A 91 -5.05 14.33 1.97
C VAL A 91 -4.81 15.68 2.65
N ALA A 92 -3.69 16.32 2.36
CA ALA A 92 -3.40 17.68 2.80
C ALA A 92 -4.02 18.70 1.84
N ALA A 93 -3.88 18.48 0.53
CA ALA A 93 -4.47 19.35 -0.50
C ALA A 93 -4.65 18.58 -1.81
N THR A 94 -5.56 19.07 -2.65
CA THR A 94 -5.79 18.57 -4.01
C THR A 94 -5.75 19.74 -4.99
N ARG A 95 -5.10 19.54 -6.14
CA ARG A 95 -5.00 20.52 -7.22
C ARG A 95 -5.21 19.81 -8.55
N LEU A 96 -6.16 20.29 -9.35
CA LEU A 96 -6.30 19.84 -10.73
C LEU A 96 -5.33 20.64 -11.59
N GLU A 97 -4.42 19.96 -12.28
CA GLU A 97 -3.49 20.60 -13.20
C GLU A 97 -4.14 20.81 -14.58
N PRO A 98 -3.62 21.77 -15.39
CA PRO A 98 -4.18 22.08 -16.71
C PRO A 98 -4.18 20.90 -17.70
N ASP A 99 -3.32 19.90 -17.47
CA ASP A 99 -3.23 18.67 -18.26
C ASP A 99 -4.30 17.62 -17.91
N GLY A 100 -5.19 17.94 -16.95
CA GLY A 100 -6.27 17.07 -16.50
C GLY A 100 -5.88 16.06 -15.43
N TRP A 101 -4.63 16.08 -14.94
CA TRP A 101 -4.20 15.21 -13.84
C TRP A 101 -4.48 15.85 -12.48
N LEU A 102 -4.83 15.03 -11.49
CA LEU A 102 -5.01 15.50 -10.12
C LEU A 102 -3.72 15.31 -9.32
N HIS A 103 -3.15 16.42 -8.87
CA HIS A 103 -2.09 16.46 -7.88
C HIS A 103 -2.67 16.42 -6.47
N ILE A 104 -2.19 15.48 -5.66
CA ILE A 104 -2.60 15.27 -4.28
C ILE A 104 -1.38 15.42 -3.38
N ALA A 105 -1.38 16.45 -2.53
CA ALA A 105 -0.41 16.58 -1.45
C ALA A 105 -0.91 15.79 -0.24
N LEU A 106 -0.03 14.99 0.36
CA LEU A 106 -0.33 14.14 1.51
C LEU A 106 0.27 14.70 2.79
N THR A 107 -0.42 14.51 3.92
CA THR A 107 0.11 14.83 5.25
C THR A 107 1.37 14.00 5.52
N GLY A 108 2.52 14.69 5.58
CA GLY A 108 3.87 14.09 5.62
C GLY A 108 4.78 14.50 4.45
N GLY A 109 4.31 15.36 3.54
CA GLY A 109 5.14 16.01 2.52
C GLY A 109 5.42 15.15 1.29
N ARG A 110 4.56 14.16 1.02
CA ARG A 110 4.59 13.36 -0.22
C ARG A 110 3.51 13.86 -1.16
N GLU A 111 3.79 13.82 -2.45
CA GLU A 111 2.85 14.19 -3.50
C GLU A 111 2.59 12.99 -4.41
N LEU A 112 1.37 12.92 -4.94
CA LEU A 112 0.93 11.92 -5.91
C LEU A 112 0.21 12.62 -7.06
N THR A 113 0.45 12.15 -8.27
CA THR A 113 -0.28 12.57 -9.47
C THR A 113 -1.08 11.38 -9.97
N LEU A 114 -2.40 11.52 -10.03
CA LEU A 114 -3.33 10.44 -10.39
C LEU A 114 -4.39 10.97 -11.35
N ALA A 115 -4.91 10.09 -12.20
CA ALA A 115 -6.05 10.43 -13.03
C ALA A 115 -7.27 10.71 -12.12
N PRO A 116 -8.11 11.71 -12.42
CA PRO A 116 -9.26 12.07 -11.58
C PRO A 116 -10.21 10.88 -11.30
N GLU A 117 -10.40 10.03 -12.30
CA GLU A 117 -11.25 8.83 -12.24
C GLU A 117 -10.57 7.61 -11.60
N TYR A 118 -9.28 7.71 -11.26
CA TYR A 118 -8.56 6.61 -10.64
C TYR A 118 -9.22 6.24 -9.31
N ARG A 119 -9.57 4.97 -9.17
CA ARG A 119 -10.29 4.48 -7.99
C ARG A 119 -9.35 4.14 -6.86
N VAL A 120 -9.57 4.80 -5.71
CA VAL A 120 -8.88 4.52 -4.46
C VAL A 120 -9.85 4.02 -3.40
N ARG A 121 -9.32 3.45 -2.32
CA ARG A 121 -10.10 3.03 -1.15
C ARG A 121 -10.02 4.10 -0.07
N ARG A 122 -11.18 4.62 0.37
CA ARG A 122 -11.25 5.47 1.56
C ARG A 122 -10.96 4.63 2.80
N VAL A 123 -10.41 5.28 3.81
CA VAL A 123 -10.00 4.67 5.06
C VAL A 123 -10.55 5.47 6.23
N ARG A 124 -10.93 4.77 7.29
CA ARG A 124 -11.16 5.39 8.61
C ARG A 124 -10.17 4.79 9.60
N LEU A 125 -9.55 5.63 10.42
CA LEU A 125 -8.73 5.17 11.54
C LEU A 125 -9.65 4.87 12.74
N ARG A 126 -9.57 3.65 13.29
CA ARG A 126 -10.16 3.30 14.59
C ARG A 126 -9.33 3.96 15.70
N SER A 127 -10.01 4.65 16.60
CA SER A 127 -9.49 5.23 17.84
C SER A 127 -8.96 4.16 18.78
#